data_AF-A0A512BPD2-F1
#
_entry.id   AF-A0A512BPD2-F1
#
_cell.length_a   1.000
_cell.length_b   1.000
_cell.length_c   1.000
_cell.angle_alpha   90.00
_cell.angle_beta   90.00
_cell.angle_gamma   90.00
#
_symmetry.space_group_name_H-M   'P 1'
#
loop_
_entity.id
_entity.type
_entity.pdbx_description
1 polymer ?
#
loop_
_entity_poly.entity_id
_entity_poly.type
_entity_poly.pdbx_seq_one_letter_code
_entity_poly.pdbx_strand_id
1 'polypeptide(L)'
;MIKPASAIPSVPIVETPTANSGRQDIEIKFRTDRDGLMRAQASQVLAVVSAPCTETVCSAYFDTASGDLRKNGIVLRIRRTGRAKPILGVKVAQAYDDLLPRKEVEVHMPDMQPDLSLFDEATAIELSALVGDRPLAAQFETTIIDGRSWSSEAGPRSKWLLTTGSMSSPIRECR
;
A
#
# COMPACT_ATOMS: atom_id res chain seq x y z
N MET A 1 -4.71 -30.43 -52.75
CA MET A 1 -5.35 -30.50 -51.42
C MET A 1 -4.27 -30.17 -50.39
N ILE A 2 -4.15 -28.90 -49.99
CA ILE A 2 -3.04 -28.38 -49.16
C ILE A 2 -3.52 -28.31 -47.71
N LYS A 3 -2.80 -28.97 -46.81
CA LYS A 3 -3.07 -29.06 -45.38
C LYS A 3 -2.65 -27.73 -44.71
N PRO A 4 -3.50 -27.03 -43.94
CA PRO A 4 -3.06 -25.82 -43.25
C PRO A 4 -2.12 -26.18 -42.08
N ALA A 5 -1.12 -25.32 -41.90
CA ALA A 5 -0.09 -25.42 -40.87
C ALA A 5 -0.69 -25.31 -39.45
N SER A 6 -0.19 -26.18 -38.57
CA SER A 6 -0.55 -26.21 -37.14
C SER A 6 -0.04 -24.95 -36.44
N ALA A 7 -0.92 -24.27 -35.71
CA ALA A 7 -0.58 -23.13 -34.87
C ALA A 7 0.36 -23.57 -33.73
N ILE A 8 1.42 -22.78 -33.51
CA ILE A 8 2.32 -22.91 -32.35
C ILE A 8 1.58 -22.35 -31.12
N PRO A 9 1.47 -23.07 -30.00
CA PRO A 9 0.89 -22.50 -28.79
C PRO A 9 1.82 -21.44 -28.19
N SER A 10 1.31 -20.22 -28.03
CA SER A 10 1.97 -19.12 -27.34
C SER A 10 2.17 -19.49 -25.88
N VAL A 11 3.43 -19.60 -25.45
CA VAL A 11 3.80 -19.73 -24.04
C VAL A 11 3.51 -18.38 -23.35
N PRO A 12 2.82 -18.34 -22.20
CA PRO A 12 2.66 -17.11 -21.45
C PRO A 12 4.03 -16.66 -20.93
N ILE A 13 4.44 -15.45 -21.33
CA ILE A 13 5.63 -14.78 -20.78
C ILE A 13 5.31 -14.51 -19.31
N VAL A 14 5.92 -15.28 -18.42
CA VAL A 14 5.95 -14.97 -16.99
C VAL A 14 6.86 -13.75 -16.85
N GLU A 15 6.25 -12.57 -16.74
CA GLU A 15 6.97 -11.35 -16.36
C GLU A 15 7.56 -11.59 -14.97
N THR A 16 8.88 -11.78 -14.92
CA THR A 16 9.60 -11.93 -13.66
C THR A 16 9.51 -10.57 -12.95
N PRO A 17 9.07 -10.50 -11.68
CA PRO A 17 9.04 -9.24 -10.97
C PRO A 17 10.45 -8.66 -10.95
N THR A 18 10.61 -7.48 -11.55
CA THR A 18 11.89 -6.78 -11.59
C THR A 18 12.30 -6.50 -10.16
N ALA A 19 13.28 -7.25 -9.66
CA ALA A 19 13.88 -7.03 -8.36
C ALA A 19 14.32 -5.56 -8.28
N ASN A 20 13.65 -4.79 -7.42
CA ASN A 20 13.91 -3.38 -7.24
C ASN A 20 15.36 -3.23 -6.73
N SER A 21 16.23 -2.71 -7.59
CA SER A 21 17.68 -2.65 -7.39
C SER A 21 18.02 -1.78 -6.16
N GLY A 22 18.31 -2.40 -5.01
CA GLY A 22 19.15 -1.89 -3.90
C GLY A 22 18.95 -0.47 -3.35
N ARG A 23 17.96 0.29 -3.81
CA ARG A 23 17.68 1.66 -3.40
C ARG A 23 16.77 1.63 -2.18
N GLN A 24 17.26 2.17 -1.08
CA GLN A 24 16.48 2.35 0.13
C GLN A 24 15.67 3.65 0.01
N ASP A 25 14.35 3.54 0.10
CA ASP A 25 13.46 4.70 0.16
C ASP A 25 13.44 5.26 1.59
N ILE A 26 13.67 6.56 1.72
CA ILE A 26 13.56 7.30 2.99
C ILE A 26 12.22 8.04 2.99
N GLU A 27 11.38 7.79 3.99
CA GLU A 27 10.09 8.48 4.18
C GLU A 27 10.12 9.29 5.47
N ILE A 28 9.81 10.59 5.38
CA ILE A 28 9.71 11.52 6.53
C ILE A 28 8.26 12.00 6.64
N LYS A 29 7.65 11.84 7.81
CA LYS A 29 6.27 12.23 8.08
C LYS A 29 6.21 13.42 9.03
N PHE A 30 5.44 14.43 8.63
CA PHE A 30 5.18 15.61 9.44
C PHE A 30 3.70 15.65 9.83
N ARG A 31 3.42 16.06 11.06
CA ARG A 31 2.07 16.41 11.50
C ARG A 31 1.96 17.93 11.50
N THR A 32 0.84 18.43 10.98
CA THR A 32 0.55 19.86 10.96
C THR A 32 -0.93 20.10 11.27
N ASP A 33 -1.24 21.32 11.71
CA ASP A 33 -2.59 21.85 11.71
C ASP A 33 -2.97 22.36 10.30
N ARG A 34 -4.19 22.90 10.18
CA ARG A 34 -4.71 23.48 8.93
C ARG A 34 -3.81 24.59 8.40
N ASP A 35 -3.35 25.50 9.25
CA ASP A 35 -2.59 26.66 8.81
C ASP A 35 -1.19 26.26 8.32
N GLY A 36 -0.54 25.30 8.98
CA GLY A 36 0.72 24.76 8.51
C GLY A 36 0.57 23.94 7.23
N LEU A 37 -0.57 23.28 7.00
CA LEU A 37 -0.85 22.64 5.71
C LEU A 37 -0.96 23.68 4.58
N MET A 38 -1.67 24.79 4.81
CA MET A 38 -1.77 25.88 3.83
C MET A 38 -0.39 26.49 3.53
N ARG A 39 0.45 26.68 4.56
CA ARG A 39 1.84 27.15 4.37
C ARG A 39 2.69 26.16 3.59
N ALA A 40 2.56 24.86 3.86
CA ALA A 40 3.29 23.82 3.13
C ALA A 40 2.91 23.82 1.64
N GLN A 41 1.62 23.92 1.33
CA GLN A 41 1.10 24.00 -0.04
C GLN A 41 1.61 25.25 -0.79
N ALA A 42 1.76 26.38 -0.09
CA ALA A 42 2.30 27.61 -0.66
C ALA A 42 3.83 27.65 -0.75
N SER A 43 4.54 26.61 -0.30
CA SER A 43 6.00 26.60 -0.28
C SER A 43 6.60 26.52 -1.68
N GLN A 44 7.72 27.23 -1.89
CA GLN A 44 8.43 27.21 -3.18
C GLN A 44 8.92 25.81 -3.54
N VAL A 45 9.18 24.94 -2.55
CA VAL A 45 9.59 23.55 -2.76
C VAL A 45 8.55 22.77 -3.56
N LEU A 46 7.25 22.96 -3.27
CA LEU A 46 6.17 22.30 -4.01
C LEU A 46 5.79 23.05 -5.29
N ALA A 47 6.03 24.35 -5.37
CA ALA A 47 5.73 25.17 -6.54
C ALA A 47 6.58 24.83 -7.78
N VAL A 48 7.76 24.22 -7.58
CA VAL A 48 8.69 23.83 -8.66
C VAL A 48 8.39 22.43 -9.21
N VAL A 49 7.55 21.65 -8.53
CA VAL A 49 7.18 20.29 -8.97
C VAL A 49 5.93 20.36 -9.85
N SER A 50 5.73 19.35 -10.71
CA SER A 50 4.55 19.21 -11.57
C SER A 50 3.21 19.42 -10.84
N ALA A 51 2.15 19.78 -11.57
CA ALA A 51 0.83 19.96 -10.96
C ALA A 51 0.41 18.70 -10.15
N PRO A 52 -0.16 18.87 -8.95
CA PRO A 52 -0.48 17.72 -8.09
C PRO A 52 -1.57 16.85 -8.70
N CYS A 53 -1.41 15.54 -8.60
CA CYS A 53 -2.53 14.61 -8.71
C CYS A 53 -3.36 14.68 -7.42
N THR A 54 -4.68 14.75 -7.55
CA THR A 54 -5.60 14.70 -6.41
C THR A 54 -6.29 13.34 -6.37
N GLU A 55 -6.17 12.65 -5.25
CA GLU A 55 -6.68 11.28 -5.10
C GLU A 55 -7.45 11.13 -3.78
N THR A 56 -8.54 10.36 -3.84
CA THR A 56 -9.17 9.82 -2.65
C THR A 56 -8.62 8.44 -2.39
N VAL A 57 -8.10 8.23 -1.19
CA VAL A 57 -7.53 6.95 -0.76
C VAL A 57 -8.31 6.45 0.44
N CYS A 58 -8.84 5.25 0.32
CA CYS A 58 -9.50 4.55 1.41
C CYS A 58 -8.65 3.36 1.84
N SER A 59 -8.55 3.10 3.14
CA SER A 59 -7.84 1.94 3.66
C SER A 59 -8.59 1.31 4.82
N ALA A 60 -8.86 0.01 4.72
CA ALA A 60 -9.38 -0.80 5.80
C ALA A 60 -8.25 -1.61 6.43
N TYR A 61 -8.16 -1.61 7.76
CA TYR A 61 -7.12 -2.31 8.52
C TYR A 61 -7.71 -3.53 9.17
N PHE A 62 -7.02 -4.67 9.05
CA PHE A 62 -7.51 -5.97 9.49
C PHE A 62 -6.63 -6.55 10.58
N ASP A 63 -7.26 -7.21 11.54
CA ASP A 63 -6.60 -7.97 12.60
C ASP A 63 -7.58 -9.03 13.13
N THR A 64 -7.08 -9.95 13.94
CA THR A 64 -7.94 -10.82 14.73
C THR A 64 -8.63 -10.02 15.84
N ALA A 65 -9.72 -10.56 16.40
CA ALA A 65 -10.38 -9.93 17.56
C ALA A 65 -9.42 -9.72 18.76
N SER A 66 -8.39 -10.56 18.87
CA SER A 66 -7.34 -10.48 19.90
C SER A 66 -6.19 -9.54 19.56
N GLY A 67 -6.14 -8.97 18.35
CA GLY A 67 -5.08 -8.08 17.89
C GLY A 67 -3.73 -8.78 17.68
N ASP A 68 -3.76 -10.02 17.18
CA ASP A 68 -2.57 -10.87 17.09
C ASP A 68 -1.53 -10.33 16.10
N LEU A 69 -1.95 -9.70 15.00
CA LEU A 69 -1.01 -9.05 14.08
C LEU A 69 -0.36 -7.83 14.74
N ARG A 70 -1.17 -6.95 15.33
CA ARG A 70 -0.67 -5.75 16.02
C ARG A 70 0.31 -6.08 17.15
N LYS A 71 0.06 -7.12 17.94
CA LYS A 71 0.96 -7.57 19.03
C LYS A 71 2.35 -7.96 18.51
N ASN A 72 2.44 -8.39 17.25
CA ASN A 72 3.68 -8.74 16.57
C ASN A 72 4.23 -7.60 15.70
N GLY A 73 3.72 -6.37 15.87
CA GLY A 73 4.16 -5.22 15.09
C GLY A 73 3.76 -5.27 13.61
N ILE A 74 2.80 -6.13 13.24
CA ILE A 74 2.35 -6.29 11.86
C ILE A 74 1.09 -5.47 11.64
N VAL A 75 1.03 -4.79 10.49
CA VAL A 75 -0.15 -4.08 10.01
C VAL A 75 -0.58 -4.69 8.69
N LEU A 76 -1.80 -5.22 8.66
CA LEU A 76 -2.47 -5.68 7.44
C LEU A 76 -3.51 -4.65 7.01
N ARG A 77 -3.44 -4.21 5.75
CA ARG A 77 -4.41 -3.24 5.20
C ARG A 77 -4.83 -3.62 3.79
N ILE A 78 -6.06 -3.26 3.45
CA ILE A 78 -6.50 -3.16 2.05
C ILE A 78 -6.63 -1.69 1.72
N ARG A 79 -5.90 -1.21 0.72
CA ARG A 79 -5.94 0.18 0.22
C ARG A 79 -6.57 0.22 -1.16
N ARG A 80 -7.45 1.20 -1.39
CA ARG A 80 -7.99 1.52 -2.70
C ARG A 80 -7.84 3.01 -2.99
N THR A 81 -7.37 3.34 -4.19
CA THR A 81 -7.23 4.71 -4.69
C THR A 81 -8.25 4.95 -5.79
N GLY A 82 -9.24 5.81 -5.55
CA GLY A 82 -10.33 6.04 -6.49
C GLY A 82 -11.00 4.72 -6.95
N ARG A 83 -11.02 4.48 -8.27
CA ARG A 83 -11.58 3.26 -8.89
C ARG A 83 -10.53 2.18 -9.21
N ALA A 84 -9.30 2.33 -8.71
CA ALA A 84 -8.24 1.34 -8.93
C ALA A 84 -8.58 0.01 -8.25
N LYS A 85 -7.92 -1.08 -8.69
CA LYS A 85 -7.99 -2.36 -8.01
C LYS A 85 -7.47 -2.21 -6.57
N PRO A 86 -8.10 -2.88 -5.59
CA PRO A 86 -7.62 -2.86 -4.22
C PRO A 86 -6.24 -3.53 -4.13
N ILE A 87 -5.44 -3.04 -3.20
CA ILE A 87 -4.11 -3.55 -2.88
C ILE A 87 -4.13 -4.03 -1.43
N LEU A 88 -3.81 -5.30 -1.22
CA LEU A 88 -3.52 -5.84 0.11
C LEU A 88 -2.05 -5.57 0.41
N GLY A 89 -1.79 -4.95 1.55
CA GLY A 89 -0.45 -4.62 2.00
C GLY A 89 -0.20 -5.14 3.40
N VAL A 90 0.96 -5.74 3.60
CA VAL A 90 1.50 -6.05 4.92
C VAL A 90 2.69 -5.14 5.20
N LYS A 91 2.71 -4.55 6.39
CA LYS A 91 3.83 -3.75 6.88
C LYS A 91 4.28 -4.30 8.23
N VAL A 92 5.56 -4.63 8.33
CA VAL A 92 6.19 -5.03 9.60
C VAL A 92 6.86 -3.82 10.23
N ALA A 93 6.47 -3.48 11.46
CA ALA A 93 7.12 -2.46 12.27
C ALA A 93 8.38 -3.05 12.90
N GLN A 94 9.54 -2.41 12.68
CA GLN A 94 10.79 -2.80 13.31
C GLN A 94 10.91 -2.25 14.74
N ALA A 95 11.48 -3.05 15.63
CA ALA A 95 12.15 -2.55 16.81
C ALA A 95 13.40 -1.75 16.37
N TYR A 96 13.74 -0.71 17.13
CA TYR A 96 14.66 0.37 16.74
C TYR A 96 16.11 -0.04 16.40
N ASP A 97 16.48 -1.33 16.43
CA ASP A 97 17.87 -1.82 16.44
C ASP A 97 18.31 -2.67 15.24
N ASP A 98 17.41 -3.08 14.34
CA ASP A 98 17.78 -3.92 13.18
C ASP A 98 17.73 -3.14 11.86
N LEU A 99 18.91 -3.00 11.23
CA LEU A 99 19.18 -2.34 9.94
C LEU A 99 18.63 -3.08 8.70
N LEU A 100 17.60 -3.92 8.85
CA LEU A 100 16.98 -4.59 7.71
C LEU A 100 16.05 -3.60 6.95
N PRO A 101 15.95 -3.68 5.62
CA PRO A 101 15.05 -2.83 4.84
C PRO A 101 13.60 -3.05 5.28
N ARG A 102 12.79 -1.97 5.31
CA ARG A 102 11.34 -2.03 5.56
C ARG A 102 10.70 -3.12 4.69
N LYS A 103 10.29 -4.25 5.29
CA LYS A 103 9.52 -5.29 4.59
C LYS A 103 8.06 -4.82 4.49
N GLU A 104 7.79 -4.04 3.44
CA GLU A 104 6.44 -3.77 2.96
C GLU A 104 6.22 -4.63 1.71
N VAL A 105 5.19 -5.47 1.74
CA VAL A 105 4.79 -6.29 0.58
C VAL A 105 3.37 -5.90 0.21
N GLU A 106 3.16 -5.58 -1.06
CA GLU A 106 1.85 -5.19 -1.60
C GLU A 106 1.48 -6.10 -2.77
N VAL A 107 0.24 -6.59 -2.77
CA VAL A 107 -0.32 -7.47 -3.81
C VAL A 107 -1.68 -6.96 -4.26
N HIS A 108 -1.98 -7.10 -5.55
CA HIS A 108 -3.28 -6.73 -6.08
C HIS A 108 -4.33 -7.76 -5.69
N MET A 109 -5.52 -7.30 -5.34
CA MET A 109 -6.65 -8.16 -4.99
C MET A 109 -7.84 -7.96 -5.93
N PRO A 110 -8.67 -9.00 -6.09
CA PRO A 110 -9.91 -8.90 -6.85
C PRO A 110 -11.00 -8.13 -6.09
N ASP A 111 -11.01 -8.20 -4.75
CA ASP A 111 -12.05 -7.61 -3.90
C ASP A 111 -11.49 -7.02 -2.59
N MET A 112 -12.38 -6.63 -1.67
CA MET A 112 -12.05 -6.02 -0.37
C MET A 112 -12.01 -7.04 0.78
N GLN A 113 -11.87 -8.33 0.50
CA GLN A 113 -11.67 -9.36 1.52
C GLN A 113 -10.19 -9.76 1.58
N PRO A 114 -9.58 -9.78 2.78
CA PRO A 114 -8.15 -10.10 2.90
C PRO A 114 -7.91 -11.57 2.59
N ASP A 115 -7.14 -11.84 1.53
CA ASP A 115 -6.65 -13.18 1.20
C ASP A 115 -5.13 -13.24 1.36
N LEU A 116 -4.69 -13.93 2.42
CA LEU A 116 -3.26 -14.05 2.76
C LEU A 116 -2.49 -14.92 1.76
N SER A 117 -3.19 -15.78 1.00
CA SER A 117 -2.56 -16.67 0.01
C SER A 117 -2.01 -15.93 -1.21
N LEU A 118 -2.37 -14.65 -1.38
CA LEU A 118 -1.88 -13.80 -2.45
C LEU A 118 -0.44 -13.31 -2.24
N PHE A 119 0.09 -13.40 -1.02
CA PHE A 119 1.49 -13.07 -0.74
C PHE A 119 2.44 -14.19 -1.18
N ASP A 120 3.75 -13.90 -1.20
CA ASP A 120 4.75 -14.95 -1.34
C ASP A 120 4.64 -16.00 -0.23
N GLU A 121 5.06 -17.23 -0.51
CA GLU A 121 4.91 -18.38 0.39
C GLU A 121 5.44 -18.10 1.81
N ALA A 122 6.60 -17.46 1.94
CA ALA A 122 7.20 -17.17 3.24
C ALA A 122 6.34 -16.19 4.05
N THR A 123 5.89 -15.10 3.42
CA THR A 123 4.99 -14.13 4.05
C THR A 123 3.62 -14.74 4.38
N ALA A 124 3.06 -15.58 3.51
CA ALA A 124 1.79 -16.25 3.74
C ALA A 124 1.86 -17.22 4.93
N ILE A 125 2.95 -18.01 5.05
CA ILE A 125 3.19 -18.92 6.18
C ILE A 125 3.31 -18.13 7.49
N GLU A 126 4.11 -17.05 7.50
CA GLU A 126 4.31 -16.21 8.68
C GLU A 126 2.99 -15.63 9.21
N LEU A 127 2.19 -15.02 8.31
CA LEU A 127 0.91 -14.45 8.67
C LEU A 127 -0.09 -15.53 9.12
N SER A 128 -0.12 -16.66 8.43
CA SER A 128 -1.01 -17.78 8.78
C SER A 128 -0.66 -18.39 10.14
N ALA A 129 0.63 -18.46 10.51
CA ALA A 129 1.04 -18.93 11.83
C ALA A 129 0.58 -18.00 12.97
N LEU A 130 0.58 -16.68 12.72
CA LEU A 130 0.14 -15.68 13.70
C LEU A 130 -1.38 -15.64 13.86
N VAL A 131 -2.11 -15.75 12.75
CA VAL A 131 -3.58 -15.69 12.72
C VAL A 131 -4.20 -17.04 13.09
N GLY A 132 -3.61 -18.16 12.64
CA GLY A 132 -4.22 -19.48 12.74
C GLY A 132 -5.60 -19.52 12.07
N ASP A 133 -6.56 -20.21 12.68
CA ASP A 133 -7.94 -20.28 12.19
C ASP A 133 -8.83 -19.10 12.62
N ARG A 134 -8.25 -18.08 13.28
CA ARG A 134 -9.03 -16.93 13.77
C ARG A 134 -9.43 -16.04 12.60
N PRO A 135 -10.70 -15.58 12.53
CA PRO A 135 -11.13 -14.71 11.45
C PRO A 135 -10.44 -13.35 11.55
N LEU A 136 -9.98 -12.85 10.39
CA LEU A 136 -9.57 -11.47 10.23
C LEU A 136 -10.81 -10.59 10.08
N ALA A 137 -10.95 -9.64 11.00
CA ALA A 137 -12.01 -8.64 10.96
C ALA A 137 -11.39 -7.27 10.70
N ALA A 138 -12.10 -6.46 9.94
CA ALA A 138 -11.71 -5.09 9.75
C ALA A 138 -11.93 -4.31 11.07
N GLN A 139 -10.89 -3.64 11.54
CA GLN A 139 -10.81 -3.00 12.86
C GLN A 139 -11.14 -1.51 12.79
N PHE A 140 -10.63 -0.84 11.76
CA PHE A 140 -10.88 0.58 11.50
C PHE A 140 -10.59 0.90 10.04
N GLU A 141 -11.06 2.06 9.61
CA GLU A 141 -10.80 2.61 8.29
C GLU A 141 -10.15 3.99 8.39
N THR A 142 -9.32 4.30 7.40
CA THR A 142 -8.84 5.65 7.14
C THR A 142 -9.28 6.09 5.76
N THR A 143 -9.82 7.30 5.67
CA THR A 143 -10.14 7.94 4.38
C THR A 143 -9.34 9.22 4.27
N ILE A 144 -8.57 9.33 3.19
CA ILE A 144 -7.85 10.53 2.80
C ILE A 144 -8.63 11.14 1.65
N ILE A 145 -9.12 12.36 1.87
CA ILE A 145 -9.84 13.14 0.87
C ILE A 145 -8.89 14.25 0.42
N ASP A 146 -8.89 14.50 -0.88
CA ASP A 146 -8.02 15.48 -1.54
C ASP A 146 -6.53 15.26 -1.25
N GLY A 147 -6.10 13.99 -1.20
CA GLY A 147 -4.70 13.64 -1.11
C GLY A 147 -3.97 14.18 -2.33
N ARG A 148 -3.00 15.09 -2.11
CA ARG A 148 -2.24 15.70 -3.20
C ARG A 148 -0.85 15.10 -3.25
N SER A 149 -0.49 14.56 -4.41
CA SER A 149 0.85 14.01 -4.63
C SER A 149 1.59 14.72 -5.74
N TRP A 150 2.88 14.96 -5.51
CA TRP A 150 3.82 15.49 -6.48
C TRP A 150 4.95 14.48 -6.66
N SER A 151 5.45 14.34 -7.88
CA SER A 151 6.63 13.53 -8.19
C SER A 151 7.62 14.35 -9.00
N SER A 152 8.89 14.36 -8.58
CA SER A 152 9.97 14.91 -9.40
C SER A 152 10.74 13.79 -10.08
N GLU A 153 10.95 13.93 -11.39
CA GLU A 153 11.90 13.12 -12.15
C GLU A 153 13.26 13.81 -12.30
N ALA A 154 13.38 15.09 -11.92
CA ALA A 154 14.65 15.80 -11.89
C ALA A 154 15.39 15.46 -10.59
N GLY A 155 16.49 14.71 -10.70
CA GLY A 155 17.32 14.27 -9.56
C GLY A 155 16.85 12.94 -8.93
N PRO A 156 17.21 12.63 -7.67
CA PRO A 156 16.68 11.45 -6.98
C PRO A 156 15.15 11.50 -6.96
N ARG A 157 14.50 10.39 -7.37
CA ARG A 157 13.03 10.29 -7.41
C ARG A 157 12.48 10.63 -6.04
N SER A 158 11.79 11.75 -5.95
CA SER A 158 11.14 12.21 -4.73
C SER A 158 9.64 12.29 -4.97
N LYS A 159 8.87 11.76 -4.02
CA LYS A 159 7.41 11.85 -3.99
C LYS A 159 7.00 12.63 -2.75
N TRP A 160 6.28 13.71 -2.95
CA TRP A 160 5.67 14.48 -1.88
C TRP A 160 4.20 14.12 -1.79
N LEU A 161 3.69 13.92 -0.59
CA LEU A 161 2.29 13.62 -0.34
C LEU A 161 1.79 14.51 0.79
N LEU A 162 0.77 15.32 0.51
CA LEU A 162 0.00 16.04 1.51
C LEU A 162 -1.35 15.37 1.65
N THR A 163 -1.71 15.02 2.89
CA THR A 163 -2.95 14.29 3.17
C THR A 163 -3.77 15.02 4.22
N THR A 164 -5.06 15.12 3.94
CA THR A 164 -6.09 15.39 4.94
C THR A 164 -6.98 14.16 5.00
N GLY A 165 -7.21 13.64 6.20
CA GLY A 165 -7.97 12.42 6.34
C GLY A 165 -8.65 12.29 7.68
N SER A 166 -9.54 11.32 7.73
CA SER A 166 -10.24 10.90 8.94
C SER A 166 -9.97 9.43 9.20
N MET A 167 -10.06 9.04 10.47
CA MET A 167 -10.04 7.65 10.91
C MET A 167 -11.38 7.36 11.56
N SER A 168 -12.01 6.22 11.23
CA SER A 168 -13.32 5.88 11.77
C SER A 168 -13.39 4.45 12.29
N SER A 169 -14.19 4.29 13.35
CA SER A 169 -14.64 3.02 13.91
C SER A 169 -16.04 3.27 14.53
N PRO A 170 -17.09 2.49 14.19
CA PRO A 170 -17.08 1.38 13.24
C PRO A 170 -16.89 1.86 11.79
N ILE A 171 -16.53 0.90 10.95
CA ILE A 171 -16.20 1.05 9.52
C ILE A 171 -17.35 1.72 8.76
N ARG A 172 -17.00 2.71 7.95
CA ARG A 172 -17.89 3.39 7.01
C ARG A 172 -17.50 2.93 5.62
N GLU A 173 -17.88 1.67 5.34
CA GLU A 173 -17.71 0.93 4.08
C GLU A 173 -17.08 1.77 2.96
N CYS A 174 -15.80 1.50 2.63
CA CYS A 174 -15.06 2.14 1.55
C CYS A 174 -15.83 2.05 0.21
N ARG A 175 -16.70 3.04 -0.09
CA ARG A 175 -17.43 3.14 -1.36
C ARG A 175 -16.60 3.71 -2.49
#